data_AF-A0A2V9P967-F1
#
_entry.id   AF-A0A2V9P967-F1
#
_cell.length_a   1.000
_cell.length_b   1.000
_cell.length_c   1.000
_cell.angle_alpha   90.00
_cell.angle_beta   90.00
_cell.angle_gamma   90.00
#
_symmetry.space_group_name_H-M   'P 1'
#
loop_
_entity.id
_entity.type
_entity.pdbx_description
1 polymer ?
#
loop_
_entity_poly.entity_id
_entity_poly.type
_entity_poly.pdbx_seq_one_letter_code
_entity_poly.pdbx_strand_id
1 'polypeptide(L)'
;GILAGVGVNAFGKPRSGMGVDAADYDEDGWLDLFEANVDHELFSLYHNDKQEAFSDLALPAGIGDATRMLSGWGLKFFDYDNDGNVDLLLCNGHPDDKVDKRLAGVTFLEPMLLFQNTGKGFRNVSAESGPIFSRPLAGRGLALGDFDNDG
;
A
#
# COMPACT_ATOMS: atom_id res chain seq x y z
N GLY A 1 3.89 14.89 -11.17
CA GLY A 1 2.87 15.39 -10.23
C GLY A 1 1.52 15.51 -10.94
N ILE A 2 0.91 16.68 -10.91
CA ILE A 2 -0.45 16.91 -11.46
C ILE A 2 -0.55 16.57 -12.95
N LEU A 3 0.39 17.06 -13.78
CA LEU A 3 0.41 16.77 -15.22
C LEU A 3 0.53 15.28 -15.54
N ALA A 4 1.10 14.50 -14.62
CA ALA A 4 1.34 13.07 -14.77
C ALA A 4 0.25 12.20 -14.13
N GLY A 5 -0.83 12.79 -13.59
CA GLY A 5 -1.93 12.04 -12.96
C GLY A 5 -1.71 11.62 -11.50
N VAL A 6 -0.54 11.91 -10.91
CA VAL A 6 -0.18 11.49 -9.53
C VAL A 6 -0.29 12.59 -8.47
N GLY A 7 -0.81 13.77 -8.84
CA GLY A 7 -0.86 14.93 -7.92
C GLY A 7 -2.17 15.09 -7.15
N VAL A 8 -3.24 14.43 -7.61
CA VAL A 8 -4.60 14.52 -7.08
C VAL A 8 -5.32 13.20 -7.34
N ASN A 9 -6.36 12.90 -6.57
CA ASN A 9 -7.23 11.75 -6.85
C ASN A 9 -8.14 12.00 -8.07
N ALA A 10 -8.94 11.00 -8.44
CA ALA A 10 -9.89 11.05 -9.55
C ALA A 10 -10.92 12.21 -9.49
N PHE A 11 -11.08 12.86 -8.34
CA PHE A 11 -11.97 14.01 -8.14
C PHE A 11 -11.23 15.36 -8.10
N GLY A 12 -9.93 15.39 -8.44
CA GLY A 12 -9.12 16.60 -8.42
C GLY A 12 -8.76 17.10 -7.01
N LYS A 13 -8.90 16.26 -5.98
CA LYS A 13 -8.52 16.62 -4.60
C LYS A 13 -7.12 16.09 -4.27
N PRO A 14 -6.26 16.88 -3.60
CA PRO A 14 -5.01 16.38 -3.06
C PRO A 14 -5.28 15.30 -2.00
N ARG A 15 -4.31 14.41 -1.80
CA ARG A 15 -4.29 13.37 -0.77
C ARG A 15 -3.16 13.65 0.23
N SER A 16 -3.27 13.11 1.45
CA SER A 16 -2.19 13.05 2.43
C SER A 16 -1.32 11.83 2.16
N GLY A 17 -0.46 11.91 1.15
CA GLY A 17 0.57 10.90 0.88
C GLY A 17 1.58 10.82 2.02
N MET A 18 1.78 9.62 2.56
CA MET A 18 2.56 9.37 3.78
C MET A 18 3.70 8.36 3.56
N GLY A 19 3.66 7.61 2.47
CA GLY A 19 4.72 6.69 2.05
C GLY A 19 4.58 6.35 0.57
N VAL A 20 5.71 6.06 -0.09
CA VAL A 20 5.75 5.68 -1.49
C VAL A 20 6.82 4.62 -1.73
N ASP A 21 6.58 3.73 -2.67
CA ASP A 21 7.58 2.85 -3.26
C ASP A 21 7.28 2.62 -4.75
N ALA A 22 8.26 2.12 -5.48
CA ALA A 22 8.17 1.93 -6.93
C ALA A 22 8.66 0.53 -7.33
N ALA A 23 7.90 -0.13 -8.21
CA ALA A 23 8.25 -1.41 -8.81
C ALA A 23 7.53 -1.56 -10.14
N ASP A 24 8.04 -2.42 -11.01
CA ASP A 24 7.35 -2.89 -12.22
C ASP A 24 6.50 -4.10 -11.80
N TYR A 25 5.29 -3.86 -11.28
CA TYR A 25 4.49 -4.92 -10.64
C TYR A 25 3.74 -5.78 -11.65
N ASP A 26 3.59 -5.30 -12.89
CA ASP A 26 2.92 -5.99 -13.99
C ASP A 26 3.87 -6.48 -15.10
N GLU A 27 5.18 -6.35 -14.87
CA GLU A 27 6.27 -6.82 -15.74
C GLU A 27 6.25 -6.20 -17.15
N ASP A 28 5.73 -4.98 -17.29
CA ASP A 28 5.62 -4.29 -18.58
C ASP A 28 6.89 -3.52 -18.96
N GLY A 29 7.88 -3.48 -18.06
CA GLY A 29 9.18 -2.82 -18.20
C GLY A 29 9.20 -1.38 -17.70
N TRP A 30 8.13 -0.89 -17.07
CA TRP A 30 8.01 0.48 -16.58
C TRP A 30 7.69 0.48 -15.08
N LEU A 31 8.36 1.37 -14.33
CA LEU A 31 8.08 1.46 -12.90
C LEU A 31 6.71 2.12 -12.65
N ASP A 32 5.90 1.42 -11.89
CA ASP A 32 4.66 1.88 -11.27
C ASP A 32 4.94 2.41 -9.87
N LEU A 33 3.93 3.04 -9.27
CA LEU A 33 4.04 3.60 -7.92
C LEU A 33 2.92 3.10 -7.02
N PHE A 34 3.26 2.81 -5.78
CA PHE A 34 2.27 2.67 -4.72
C PHE A 34 2.42 3.80 -3.71
N GLU A 35 1.32 4.45 -3.37
CA GLU A 35 1.28 5.56 -2.40
C GLU A 35 0.31 5.22 -1.27
N ALA A 36 0.83 5.19 -0.05
CA ALA A 36 0.03 5.10 1.16
C ALA A 36 -0.51 6.48 1.56
N ASN A 37 -1.77 6.52 2.00
CA ASN A 37 -2.47 7.73 2.43
C ASN A 37 -3.03 7.60 3.85
N VAL A 38 -3.68 8.65 4.35
CA VAL A 38 -4.38 8.67 5.64
C VAL A 38 -5.78 8.03 5.53
N ASP A 39 -6.36 7.60 6.64
CA ASP A 39 -7.71 7.02 6.68
C ASP A 39 -8.76 7.91 5.98
N HIS A 40 -9.78 7.28 5.40
CA HIS A 40 -10.78 7.89 4.51
C HIS A 40 -10.26 8.35 3.14
N GLU A 41 -8.96 8.24 2.87
CA GLU A 41 -8.37 8.38 1.54
C GLU A 41 -7.89 7.02 1.05
N LEU A 42 -8.27 6.65 -0.17
CA LEU A 42 -7.79 5.41 -0.77
C LEU A 42 -6.30 5.51 -1.02
N PHE A 43 -5.57 4.46 -0.66
CA PHE A 43 -4.19 4.29 -1.10
C PHE A 43 -4.19 4.17 -2.62
N SER A 44 -3.12 4.63 -3.25
CA SER A 44 -3.03 4.75 -4.70
C SER A 44 -2.13 3.65 -5.23
N LEU A 45 -2.54 3.01 -6.33
CA LEU A 45 -1.68 2.15 -7.14
C LEU A 45 -1.64 2.78 -8.53
N TYR A 46 -0.61 3.55 -8.80
CA TYR A 46 -0.44 4.28 -10.05
C TYR A 46 0.28 3.38 -11.06
N HIS A 47 -0.47 2.89 -12.05
CA HIS A 47 0.09 2.20 -13.21
C HIS A 47 0.68 3.22 -14.19
N ASN A 48 1.89 2.96 -14.69
CA ASN A 48 2.59 3.82 -15.62
C ASN A 48 2.11 3.61 -17.06
N ASP A 49 1.26 4.51 -17.54
CA ASP A 49 0.71 4.50 -18.90
C ASP A 49 1.74 4.93 -19.97
N LYS A 50 3.02 5.08 -19.58
CA LYS A 50 4.13 5.63 -20.37
C LYS A 50 3.92 7.12 -20.65
N GLN A 51 4.84 7.72 -21.39
CA GLN A 51 4.75 9.12 -21.82
C GLN A 51 4.44 10.09 -20.66
N GLU A 52 5.00 9.80 -19.48
CA GLU A 52 4.83 10.59 -18.26
C GLU A 52 3.39 10.65 -17.71
N ALA A 53 2.55 9.64 -17.99
CA ALA A 53 1.19 9.53 -17.50
C ALA A 53 1.00 8.30 -16.59
N PHE A 54 0.10 8.43 -15.61
CA PHE A 54 -0.26 7.35 -14.71
C PHE A 54 -1.77 7.25 -14.50
N SER A 55 -2.25 6.02 -14.31
CA SER A 55 -3.64 5.70 -13.95
C SER A 55 -3.71 5.10 -12.54
N ASP A 56 -4.62 5.60 -11.70
CA ASP A 56 -4.85 5.02 -10.37
C ASP A 56 -5.76 3.78 -10.46
N LEU A 57 -5.17 2.60 -10.25
CA LEU A 57 -5.80 1.29 -10.34
C LEU A 57 -6.06 0.65 -8.97
N ALA A 58 -5.96 1.38 -7.85
CA ALA A 58 -6.09 0.79 -6.52
C ALA A 58 -7.39 0.03 -6.27
N LEU A 59 -8.52 0.55 -6.78
CA LEU A 59 -9.83 -0.12 -6.67
C LEU A 59 -9.91 -1.39 -7.53
N PRO A 60 -9.72 -1.32 -8.87
CA PRO A 60 -9.81 -2.52 -9.71
C PRO A 60 -8.73 -3.56 -9.37
N ALA A 61 -7.60 -3.17 -8.80
CA ALA A 61 -6.53 -4.07 -8.37
C ALA A 61 -6.75 -4.67 -6.97
N GLY A 62 -7.84 -4.38 -6.25
CA GLY A 62 -8.16 -5.02 -4.96
C GLY A 62 -7.50 -4.39 -3.71
N ILE A 63 -6.84 -3.24 -3.84
CA ILE A 63 -6.20 -2.52 -2.73
C ILE A 63 -7.19 -1.66 -1.96
N GLY A 64 -8.09 -0.97 -2.67
CA GLY A 64 -8.86 0.14 -2.11
C GLY A 64 -9.73 -0.25 -0.91
N ASP A 65 -10.44 -1.37 -0.98
CA ASP A 65 -11.34 -1.80 0.11
C ASP A 65 -10.59 -2.21 1.37
N ALA A 66 -9.39 -2.80 1.22
CA ALA A 66 -8.57 -3.25 2.34
C ALA A 66 -7.84 -2.09 3.06
N THR A 67 -7.68 -0.94 2.41
CA THR A 67 -6.85 0.17 2.91
C THR A 67 -7.66 1.41 3.33
N ARG A 68 -8.91 1.54 2.87
CA ARG A 68 -9.75 2.75 3.03
C ARG A 68 -9.81 3.33 4.45
N MET A 69 -9.78 2.49 5.48
CA MET A 69 -9.95 2.89 6.89
C MET A 69 -8.62 2.92 7.66
N LEU A 70 -7.48 2.79 6.98
CA LEU A 70 -6.15 2.71 7.56
C LEU A 70 -5.30 3.92 7.17
N SER A 71 -4.28 4.21 7.96
CA SER A 71 -3.27 5.22 7.69
C SER A 71 -1.91 4.56 7.47
N GLY A 72 -1.45 4.53 6.23
CA GLY A 72 -0.25 3.79 5.85
C GLY A 72 1.02 4.63 5.90
N TRP A 73 2.17 3.96 6.11
CA TRP A 73 3.47 4.62 6.22
C TRP A 73 4.54 3.84 5.46
N GLY A 74 5.24 2.93 6.14
CA GLY A 74 6.28 2.11 5.54
C GLY A 74 5.66 1.06 4.64
N LEU A 75 6.02 1.07 3.37
CA LEU A 75 5.57 0.11 2.39
C LEU A 75 6.74 -0.36 1.53
N LYS A 76 6.67 -1.61 1.07
CA LYS A 76 7.70 -2.24 0.25
C LYS A 76 7.07 -3.16 -0.80
N PHE A 77 7.52 -2.99 -2.03
CA PHE A 77 7.36 -4.00 -3.07
C PHE A 77 8.46 -5.05 -2.93
N PHE A 78 8.09 -6.34 -2.90
CA PHE A 78 9.01 -7.47 -2.92
C PHE A 78 8.25 -8.77 -3.24
N ASP A 79 8.91 -9.76 -3.83
CA ASP A 79 8.34 -11.09 -4.07
C ASP A 79 8.42 -11.91 -2.77
N TYR A 80 7.30 -12.11 -2.07
CA TYR A 80 7.30 -12.74 -0.74
C TYR A 80 7.23 -14.27 -0.80
N ASP A 81 6.70 -14.82 -1.88
CA ASP A 81 6.50 -16.26 -2.06
C ASP A 81 7.39 -16.87 -3.17
N ASN A 82 8.31 -16.07 -3.72
CA ASN A 82 9.27 -16.44 -4.76
C ASN A 82 8.58 -16.95 -6.04
N ASP A 83 7.43 -16.38 -6.39
CA ASP A 83 6.65 -16.77 -7.58
C ASP A 83 6.96 -15.94 -8.84
N GLY A 84 7.78 -14.90 -8.69
CA GLY A 84 8.20 -13.97 -9.73
C GLY A 84 7.36 -12.71 -9.82
N ASN A 85 6.12 -12.71 -9.28
CA ASN A 85 5.30 -11.51 -9.23
C ASN A 85 5.70 -10.66 -8.01
N VAL A 86 5.83 -9.36 -8.22
CA VAL A 86 6.17 -8.47 -7.11
C VAL A 86 4.93 -8.19 -6.26
N ASP A 87 5.01 -8.53 -4.97
CA ASP A 87 3.97 -8.35 -3.97
C ASP A 87 4.13 -7.06 -3.19
N LEU A 88 3.18 -6.77 -2.28
CA LEU A 88 3.16 -5.52 -1.53
C LEU A 88 2.94 -5.74 -0.02
N LEU A 89 3.87 -5.23 0.79
CA LEU A 89 3.79 -5.21 2.25
C LEU A 89 3.71 -3.78 2.78
N LEU A 90 2.85 -3.58 3.78
CA LEU A 90 2.61 -2.28 4.41
C LEU A 90 2.58 -2.38 5.93
N CYS A 91 3.10 -1.34 6.58
CA CYS A 91 2.84 -1.05 7.99
C CYS A 91 1.98 0.20 8.12
N ASN A 92 1.01 0.13 9.04
CA ASN A 92 -0.02 1.14 9.23
C ASN A 92 -0.02 1.63 10.69
N GLY A 93 -0.71 2.74 10.93
CA GLY A 93 -0.99 3.28 12.25
C GLY A 93 -1.42 4.74 12.15
N HIS A 94 -2.57 5.09 12.72
CA HIS A 94 -3.08 6.45 12.61
C HIS A 94 -2.12 7.50 13.23
N PRO A 95 -1.96 8.70 12.64
CA PRO A 95 -1.07 9.74 13.15
C PRO A 95 -1.49 10.33 14.50
N ASP A 96 -2.79 10.34 14.79
CA ASP A 96 -3.37 10.81 16.06
C ASP A 96 -3.60 9.66 17.05
N ASP A 97 -3.00 9.75 18.23
CA ASP A 97 -3.04 8.77 19.33
C ASP A 97 -4.36 8.72 20.11
N LYS A 98 -5.30 9.61 19.78
CA LYS A 98 -6.63 9.74 20.41
C LYS A 98 -7.75 9.59 19.39
N VAL A 99 -7.47 9.13 18.17
CA VAL A 99 -8.47 8.97 17.11
C VAL A 99 -9.67 8.11 17.55
N ASP A 100 -9.41 7.08 18.37
CA ASP A 100 -10.42 6.17 18.91
C ASP A 100 -11.54 6.88 19.69
N LYS A 101 -11.26 8.08 20.22
CA LYS A 101 -12.23 8.87 21.00
C LYS A 101 -13.10 9.76 20.13
N ARG A 102 -12.77 9.92 18.85
CA ARG A 102 -13.35 10.93 17.97
C ARG A 102 -14.00 10.32 16.73
N LEU A 103 -13.47 9.22 16.23
CA LEU A 103 -13.94 8.56 15.01
C LEU A 103 -14.17 7.08 15.28
N ALA A 104 -15.40 6.63 15.08
CA ALA A 104 -15.74 5.21 15.20
C ALA A 104 -15.20 4.45 13.99
N GLY A 105 -14.56 3.30 14.23
CA GLY A 105 -14.04 2.43 13.17
C GLY A 105 -12.64 2.77 12.66
N VAL A 106 -11.98 3.79 13.23
CA VAL A 106 -10.55 4.10 13.01
C VAL A 106 -9.84 4.00 14.34
N THR A 107 -8.65 3.39 14.35
CA THR A 107 -7.90 3.13 15.57
C THR A 107 -6.47 3.63 15.50
N PHE A 108 -5.87 3.99 16.65
CA PHE A 108 -4.47 4.44 16.66
C PHE A 108 -3.50 3.34 16.22
N LEU A 109 -3.72 2.12 16.72
CA LEU A 109 -2.97 0.94 16.33
C LEU A 109 -3.70 0.26 15.18
N GLU A 110 -2.99 -0.03 14.11
CA GLU A 110 -3.55 -0.62 12.89
C GLU A 110 -2.74 -1.86 12.49
N PRO A 111 -3.37 -2.85 11.82
CA PRO A 111 -2.68 -4.06 11.40
C PRO A 111 -1.69 -3.75 10.26
N MET A 112 -0.62 -4.55 10.16
CA MET A 112 0.15 -4.64 8.92
C MET A 112 -0.69 -5.32 7.83
N LEU A 113 -0.37 -5.05 6.56
CA LEU A 113 -1.02 -5.69 5.43
C LEU A 113 0.00 -6.34 4.51
N LEU A 114 -0.29 -7.56 4.06
CA LEU A 114 0.41 -8.22 2.96
C LEU A 114 -0.59 -8.50 1.83
N PHE A 115 -0.21 -8.13 0.62
CA PHE A 115 -0.96 -8.35 -0.60
C PHE A 115 -0.15 -9.20 -1.56
N GLN A 116 -0.67 -10.37 -1.91
CA GLN A 116 -0.12 -11.21 -2.96
C GLN A 116 -0.57 -10.69 -4.34
N ASN A 117 0.38 -10.48 -5.24
CA ASN A 117 0.11 -10.17 -6.64
C ASN A 117 -0.23 -11.46 -7.39
N THR A 118 -1.40 -11.49 -8.03
CA THR A 118 -1.92 -12.66 -8.73
C THR A 118 -1.71 -12.60 -10.25
N GLY A 119 -0.94 -11.61 -10.73
CA GLY A 119 -0.79 -11.25 -12.15
C GLY A 119 -2.01 -10.56 -12.75
N LYS A 120 -3.10 -10.41 -11.98
CA LYS A 120 -4.33 -9.68 -12.39
C LYS A 120 -4.71 -8.56 -11.42
N GLY A 121 -3.95 -8.40 -10.35
CA GLY A 121 -4.27 -7.56 -9.21
C GLY A 121 -3.83 -8.23 -7.91
N PHE A 122 -4.16 -7.59 -6.80
CA PHE A 122 -3.67 -7.92 -5.48
C PHE A 122 -4.75 -8.57 -4.61
N ARG A 123 -4.37 -9.66 -3.94
CA ARG A 123 -5.18 -10.35 -2.94
C ARG A 123 -4.62 -10.06 -1.55
N ASN A 124 -5.45 -9.54 -0.64
CA ASN A 124 -5.05 -9.39 0.76
C ASN A 124 -4.91 -10.78 1.41
N VAL A 125 -3.68 -11.17 1.74
CA VAL A 125 -3.31 -12.45 2.36
C VAL A 125 -2.87 -12.29 3.82
N SER A 126 -3.07 -11.10 4.41
CA SER A 126 -2.64 -10.79 5.78
C SER A 126 -3.13 -11.80 6.82
N ALA A 127 -4.36 -12.30 6.68
CA ALA A 127 -4.95 -13.25 7.62
C ALA A 127 -4.27 -14.64 7.60
N GLU A 128 -3.60 -15.00 6.51
CA GLU A 128 -2.88 -16.28 6.33
C GLU A 128 -1.35 -16.14 6.48
N SER A 129 -0.84 -14.91 6.68
CA SER A 129 0.60 -14.58 6.65
C SER A 129 1.29 -14.60 8.01
N GLY A 130 0.65 -15.21 9.01
CA GLY A 130 1.20 -15.38 10.36
C GLY A 130 0.78 -14.32 11.39
N PRO A 131 1.20 -14.50 12.65
CA PRO A 131 0.59 -13.81 13.79
C PRO A 131 0.87 -12.30 13.84
N ILE A 132 1.94 -11.83 13.19
CA ILE A 132 2.29 -10.40 13.20
C ILE A 132 1.21 -9.54 12.53
N PHE A 133 0.56 -10.06 11.49
CA PHE A 133 -0.50 -9.37 10.74
C PHE A 133 -1.81 -9.24 11.52
N SER A 134 -2.02 -10.07 12.56
CA SER A 134 -3.16 -9.97 13.47
C SER A 134 -2.91 -9.06 14.68
N ARG A 135 -1.69 -8.49 14.81
CA ARG A 135 -1.31 -7.64 15.93
C ARG A 135 -1.29 -6.17 15.48
N PRO A 136 -2.22 -5.32 15.96
CA PRO A 136 -2.20 -3.89 15.64
C PRO A 136 -0.95 -3.21 16.21
N LEU A 137 -0.35 -2.30 15.44
CA LEU A 137 0.87 -1.57 15.78
C LEU A 137 0.72 -0.08 15.43
N ALA A 138 1.56 0.75 16.04
CA ALA A 138 1.80 2.10 15.54
C ALA A 138 2.97 2.05 14.54
N GLY A 139 2.74 1.38 13.40
CA GLY A 139 3.72 1.26 12.33
C GLY A 139 4.03 2.62 11.70
N ARG A 140 5.31 2.86 11.38
CA ARG A 140 5.79 4.12 10.79
C ARG A 140 6.84 3.93 9.70
N GLY A 141 7.64 2.88 9.81
CA GLY A 141 8.68 2.54 8.84
C GLY A 141 8.73 1.04 8.62
N LEU A 142 9.33 0.64 7.50
CA LEU A 142 9.49 -0.74 7.10
C LEU A 142 10.85 -0.89 6.42
N ALA A 143 11.58 -1.95 6.77
CA ALA A 143 12.81 -2.36 6.12
C ALA A 143 12.73 -3.86 5.87
N LEU A 144 13.23 -4.29 4.72
CA LEU A 144 13.29 -5.70 4.31
C LEU A 144 14.74 -6.12 4.12
N GLY A 145 15.01 -7.38 4.38
CA GLY A 145 16.30 -8.00 4.14
C GLY A 145 16.26 -9.50 4.45
N ASP A 146 16.96 -10.27 3.64
CA ASP A 146 17.33 -11.65 3.93
C ASP A 146 18.44 -11.62 4.99
N PHE A 147 18.08 -11.97 6.23
CA PHE A 147 18.96 -11.77 7.39
C PHE A 147 19.87 -12.96 7.65
N ASP A 148 19.41 -14.17 7.33
CA ASP A 148 20.12 -15.43 7.49
C ASP A 148 20.70 -15.98 6.17
N ASN A 149 20.46 -15.28 5.06
CA ASN A 149 21.07 -15.52 3.75
C ASN A 149 20.71 -16.91 3.20
N ASP A 150 19.45 -17.32 3.34
CA ASP A 150 19.00 -18.66 3.00
C ASP A 150 18.25 -18.78 1.67
N GLY A 151 17.68 -17.69 1.13
CA GLY A 151 17.18 -17.58 -0.25
C GLY A 151 15.97 -18.47 -0.60
#